data_AF-A2Q5B9-F1
#
_entry.id   AF-A2Q5B9-F1
#
_cell.length_a   1.000
_cell.length_b   1.000
_cell.length_c   1.000
_cell.angle_alpha   90.00
_cell.angle_beta   90.00
_cell.angle_gamma   90.00
#
_symmetry.space_group_name_H-M   'P 1'
#
loop_
_entity.id
_entity.type
_entity.pdbx_description
1 polymer ?
#
loop_
_entity_poly.entity_id
_entity_poly.type
_entity_poly.pdbx_seq_one_letter_code
_entity_poly.pdbx_strand_id
1 'polypeptide(L)'
;MKFNLSASRRITAMEDCDSSLGKLDKLTRDEVNEIIESYNAFCNATQSLLLHDHISFTTHQFVSHVHTLCKHGLQSLLTPHFLKVLEETFERNGALRFWQHFVPYAGLNNNDDINIDEDEIESVLCNALEEISLEKQYHEKCLLILVHALQSFNDQMSEEGMHNNFEAETNYLTSKYQWIVSSVLMTTLPRVFPGL
;
A
#
# COMPACT_ATOMS: atom_id res chain seq x y z
N MET A 1 -34.38 36.85 7.91
CA MET A 1 -34.80 35.43 7.78
C MET A 1 -33.55 34.59 7.61
N LYS A 2 -33.08 33.95 8.68
CA LYS A 2 -31.89 33.07 8.68
C LYS A 2 -32.39 31.64 8.55
N PHE A 3 -31.94 30.89 7.54
CA PHE A 3 -32.07 29.43 7.52
C PHE A 3 -30.68 28.82 7.56
N ASN A 4 -30.47 28.00 8.59
CA ASN A 4 -29.24 27.34 8.97
C ASN A 4 -29.25 25.95 8.33
N LEU A 5 -28.36 25.66 7.38
CA LEU A 5 -28.31 24.40 6.64
C LEU A 5 -27.17 23.46 7.12
N SER A 6 -26.70 23.63 8.36
CA SER A 6 -25.59 22.83 8.91
C SER A 6 -26.01 21.59 9.72
N ALA A 7 -27.30 21.30 9.88
CA ALA A 7 -27.74 20.19 10.72
C ALA A 7 -28.07 18.88 9.98
N SER A 8 -28.21 18.89 8.65
CA SER A 8 -28.79 17.73 7.94
C SER A 8 -27.79 16.74 7.31
N ARG A 9 -26.48 16.89 7.55
CA ARG A 9 -25.44 15.96 7.04
C ARG A 9 -24.74 15.14 8.11
N ARG A 10 -25.11 15.28 9.38
CA ARG A 10 -24.47 14.55 10.50
C ARG A 10 -25.22 13.30 10.97
N ILE A 11 -26.39 12.99 10.42
CA ILE A 11 -27.23 11.88 10.90
C ILE A 11 -27.04 10.60 10.09
N THR A 12 -26.55 10.67 8.84
CA THR A 12 -26.37 9.48 7.99
C THR A 12 -25.09 8.69 8.24
N ALA A 13 -24.27 9.03 9.23
CA ALA A 13 -23.04 8.29 9.57
C ALA A 13 -23.20 7.42 10.84
N MET A 14 -24.34 7.49 11.53
CA MET A 14 -24.54 6.79 12.80
C MET A 14 -25.48 5.58 12.69
N GLU A 15 -26.21 5.40 11.58
CA GLU A 15 -27.06 4.23 11.32
C GLU A 15 -26.32 3.04 10.68
N ASP A 16 -25.11 3.22 10.15
CA ASP A 16 -24.35 2.13 9.52
C ASP A 16 -23.55 1.26 10.52
N CYS A 17 -23.34 1.74 11.76
CA CYS A 17 -22.55 1.04 12.77
C CYS A 17 -23.36 -0.08 13.47
N ASP A 18 -24.68 0.06 13.59
CA ASP A 18 -25.55 -0.95 14.20
C ASP A 18 -25.71 -2.21 13.31
N SER A 19 -25.56 -2.05 11.99
CA SER A 19 -25.72 -3.16 11.03
C SER A 19 -24.53 -4.13 10.98
N SER A 20 -23.33 -3.67 11.39
CA SER A 20 -22.08 -4.43 11.32
C SER A 20 -21.82 -5.25 12.58
N LEU A 21 -22.20 -4.75 13.76
CA LEU A 21 -22.13 -5.50 15.02
C LEU A 21 -23.12 -6.68 15.07
N GLY A 22 -24.33 -6.52 14.55
CA GLY A 22 -25.34 -7.59 14.51
C GLY A 22 -25.01 -8.76 13.57
N LYS A 23 -24.01 -8.60 12.67
CA LYS A 23 -23.45 -9.70 11.88
C LYS A 23 -22.40 -10.49 12.64
N LEU A 24 -21.60 -9.81 13.48
CA LEU A 24 -20.60 -10.46 14.32
C LEU A 24 -21.22 -11.37 15.38
N ASP A 25 -22.39 -11.00 15.90
CA ASP A 25 -23.14 -11.77 16.92
C ASP A 25 -23.74 -13.08 16.37
N LYS A 26 -23.74 -13.25 15.04
CA LYS A 26 -24.22 -14.46 14.35
C LYS A 26 -23.11 -15.41 13.94
N LEU A 27 -21.85 -15.02 14.11
CA LEU A 27 -20.72 -15.84 13.74
C LEU A 27 -20.60 -17.02 14.70
N THR A 28 -20.47 -18.21 14.13
CA THR A 28 -20.09 -19.41 14.85
C THR A 28 -18.63 -19.34 15.29
N ARG A 29 -18.26 -20.13 16.29
CA ARG A 29 -16.86 -20.23 16.74
C ARG A 29 -15.92 -20.64 15.60
N ASP A 30 -16.39 -21.51 14.72
CA ASP A 30 -15.60 -22.01 13.59
C ASP A 30 -15.35 -20.91 12.55
N GLU A 31 -16.36 -20.07 12.26
CA GLU A 31 -16.21 -18.90 11.38
C GLU A 31 -15.26 -17.85 11.98
N VAL A 32 -15.35 -17.61 13.30
CA VAL A 32 -14.41 -16.69 13.98
C VAL A 32 -12.97 -17.19 13.87
N ASN A 33 -12.73 -18.48 14.08
CA ASN A 33 -11.40 -19.07 13.92
C ASN A 33 -10.91 -18.98 12.48
N GLU A 34 -11.75 -19.29 11.49
CA GLU A 34 -11.43 -19.17 10.06
C GLU A 34 -11.04 -17.74 9.70
N ILE A 35 -11.77 -16.73 10.21
CA ILE A 35 -11.47 -15.30 10.00
C ILE A 35 -10.09 -14.96 10.58
N ILE A 36 -9.82 -15.33 11.83
CA ILE A 36 -8.55 -15.00 12.51
C ILE A 36 -7.37 -15.66 11.79
N GLU A 37 -7.49 -16.94 11.45
CA GLU A 37 -6.46 -17.69 10.72
C GLU A 37 -6.22 -17.10 9.33
N SER A 38 -7.29 -16.80 8.59
CA SER A 38 -7.19 -16.20 7.25
C SER A 38 -6.60 -14.81 7.29
N TYR A 39 -6.94 -13.99 8.30
CA TYR A 39 -6.37 -12.65 8.44
C TYR A 39 -4.88 -12.70 8.78
N ASN A 40 -4.47 -13.56 9.72
CA ASN A 40 -3.05 -13.75 10.05
C ASN A 40 -2.26 -14.26 8.82
N ALA A 41 -2.82 -15.22 8.09
CA ALA A 41 -2.20 -15.75 6.89
C ALA A 41 -2.12 -14.70 5.76
N PHE A 42 -3.15 -13.86 5.60
CA PHE A 42 -3.13 -12.70 4.71
C PHE A 42 -2.01 -11.70 5.07
N CYS A 43 -1.86 -11.35 6.35
CA CYS A 43 -0.80 -10.46 6.81
C CYS A 43 0.59 -11.02 6.46
N ASN A 44 0.83 -12.31 6.73
CA ASN A 44 2.09 -12.98 6.40
C ASN A 44 2.33 -13.03 4.88
N ALA A 45 1.31 -13.39 4.10
CA ALA A 45 1.40 -13.44 2.64
C ALA A 45 1.66 -12.04 2.05
N THR A 46 1.08 -10.99 2.64
CA THR A 46 1.33 -9.59 2.26
C THR A 46 2.80 -9.22 2.47
N GLN A 47 3.37 -9.57 3.63
CA GLN A 47 4.79 -9.34 3.91
C GLN A 47 5.67 -10.10 2.93
N SER A 48 5.45 -11.41 2.72
CA SER A 48 6.23 -12.21 1.77
C SER A 48 6.13 -11.67 0.35
N LEU A 49 4.93 -11.25 -0.08
CA LEU A 49 4.71 -10.68 -1.41
C LEU A 49 5.51 -9.40 -1.61
N LEU A 50 5.48 -8.47 -0.64
CA LEU A 50 6.19 -7.20 -0.74
C LEU A 50 7.72 -7.34 -0.55
N LEU A 51 8.19 -8.39 0.12
CA LEU A 51 9.61 -8.68 0.33
C LEU A 51 10.26 -9.50 -0.79
N HIS A 52 9.59 -9.66 -1.94
CA HIS A 52 10.08 -10.42 -3.09
C HIS A 52 10.28 -11.93 -2.85
N ASP A 53 9.57 -12.51 -1.88
CA ASP A 53 9.72 -13.93 -1.53
C ASP A 53 8.73 -14.84 -2.29
N HIS A 54 9.26 -15.82 -3.03
CA HIS A 54 8.52 -16.90 -3.72
C HIS A 54 7.18 -16.49 -4.38
N ILE A 55 7.18 -15.41 -5.17
CA ILE A 55 6.02 -14.69 -5.73
C ILE A 55 4.88 -15.59 -6.22
N SER A 56 5.16 -16.63 -7.03
CA SER A 56 4.11 -17.46 -7.64
C SER A 56 3.28 -18.23 -6.60
N PHE A 57 3.94 -18.84 -5.62
CA PHE A 57 3.26 -19.57 -4.55
C PHE A 57 2.54 -18.62 -3.58
N THR A 58 3.22 -17.53 -3.22
CA THR A 58 2.70 -16.49 -2.33
C THR A 58 1.45 -15.82 -2.90
N THR A 59 1.38 -15.64 -4.23
CA THR A 59 0.21 -15.02 -4.89
C THR A 59 -1.05 -15.86 -4.75
N HIS A 60 -0.99 -17.19 -4.98
CA HIS A 60 -2.18 -18.04 -4.86
C HIS A 60 -2.71 -18.09 -3.42
N GLN A 61 -1.81 -18.21 -2.44
CA GLN A 61 -2.19 -18.17 -1.02
C GLN A 61 -2.81 -16.83 -0.65
N PHE A 62 -2.17 -15.73 -1.07
CA PHE A 62 -2.68 -14.38 -0.86
C PHE A 62 -4.10 -14.22 -1.40
N VAL A 63 -4.36 -14.60 -2.66
CA VAL A 63 -5.70 -14.53 -3.27
C VAL A 63 -6.72 -15.36 -2.49
N SER A 64 -6.37 -16.58 -2.09
CA SER A 64 -7.26 -17.44 -1.30
C SER A 64 -7.66 -16.79 0.03
N HIS A 65 -6.70 -16.18 0.75
CA HIS A 65 -6.98 -15.52 2.03
C HIS A 65 -7.82 -14.25 1.84
N VAL A 66 -7.56 -13.48 0.79
CA VAL A 66 -8.40 -12.33 0.39
C VAL A 66 -9.84 -12.79 0.16
N HIS A 67 -10.05 -13.86 -0.60
CA HIS A 67 -11.40 -14.38 -0.90
C HIS A 67 -12.12 -14.82 0.38
N THR A 68 -11.46 -15.54 1.28
CA THR A 68 -12.06 -15.95 2.56
C THR A 68 -12.47 -14.72 3.39
N LEU A 69 -11.65 -13.68 3.45
CA LEU A 69 -11.96 -12.46 4.20
C LEU A 69 -13.08 -11.66 3.53
N CYS A 70 -13.11 -11.58 2.20
CA CYS A 70 -14.20 -10.95 1.46
C CYS A 70 -15.53 -11.69 1.62
N LYS A 71 -15.54 -13.03 1.68
CA LYS A 71 -16.72 -13.85 2.01
C LYS A 71 -17.34 -13.45 3.34
N HIS A 72 -16.52 -13.06 4.31
CA HIS A 72 -16.95 -12.58 5.63
C HIS A 72 -17.20 -11.06 5.69
N GLY A 73 -17.14 -10.36 4.55
CA GLY A 73 -17.38 -8.92 4.45
C GLY A 73 -16.25 -8.04 4.99
N LEU A 74 -15.03 -8.59 5.13
CA LEU A 74 -13.87 -7.91 5.74
C LEU A 74 -12.93 -7.24 4.73
N GLN A 75 -13.40 -7.00 3.49
CA GLN A 75 -12.63 -6.35 2.43
C GLN A 75 -12.03 -5.01 2.85
N SER A 76 -12.75 -4.22 3.64
CA SER A 76 -12.31 -2.89 4.09
C SER A 76 -11.06 -2.90 4.96
N LEU A 77 -10.68 -4.07 5.52
CA LEU A 77 -9.46 -4.23 6.32
C LEU A 77 -8.22 -4.56 5.48
N LEU A 78 -8.41 -5.09 4.27
CA LEU A 78 -7.34 -5.62 3.44
C LEU A 78 -6.48 -4.48 2.88
N THR A 79 -7.14 -3.52 2.23
CA THR A 79 -6.48 -2.38 1.58
C THR A 79 -5.65 -1.53 2.55
N PRO A 80 -6.17 -1.09 3.72
CA PRO A 80 -5.36 -0.31 4.65
C PRO A 80 -4.15 -1.07 5.18
N HIS A 81 -4.29 -2.37 5.49
CA HIS A 81 -3.16 -3.18 5.95
C HIS A 81 -2.09 -3.31 4.86
N PHE A 82 -2.51 -3.65 3.64
CA PHE A 82 -1.61 -3.80 2.50
C PHE A 82 -0.82 -2.52 2.23
N LEU A 83 -1.50 -1.37 2.19
CA LEU A 83 -0.85 -0.07 1.96
C LEU A 83 0.14 0.28 3.07
N LYS A 84 -0.17 -0.07 4.33
CA LYS A 84 0.74 0.16 5.45
C LYS A 84 2.03 -0.65 5.32
N VAL A 85 1.93 -1.95 5.04
CA VAL A 85 3.12 -2.82 4.88
C VAL A 85 3.92 -2.37 3.65
N LEU A 86 3.25 -1.93 2.60
CA LEU A 86 3.88 -1.39 1.40
C LEU A 86 4.62 -0.08 1.68
N GLU A 87 4.03 0.83 2.45
CA GLU A 87 4.69 2.07 2.91
C GLU A 87 5.96 1.77 3.71
N GLU A 88 5.86 0.90 4.72
CA GLU A 88 7.01 0.46 5.54
C GLU A 88 8.10 -0.21 4.70
N THR A 89 7.71 -1.00 3.70
CA THR A 89 8.64 -1.69 2.79
C THR A 89 9.32 -0.70 1.86
N PHE A 90 8.58 0.22 1.25
CA PHE A 90 9.12 1.26 0.37
C PHE A 90 10.04 2.22 1.13
N GLU A 91 9.71 2.58 2.37
CA GLU A 91 10.60 3.35 3.25
C GLU A 91 11.95 2.66 3.40
N ARG A 92 11.95 1.39 3.80
CA ARG A 92 13.18 0.64 4.09
C ARG A 92 13.99 0.30 2.84
N ASN A 93 13.33 -0.21 1.81
CA ASN A 93 13.99 -0.81 0.64
C ASN A 93 14.14 0.17 -0.53
N GLY A 94 13.28 1.19 -0.61
CA GLY A 94 13.34 2.22 -1.64
C GLY A 94 13.99 3.49 -1.12
N ALA A 95 13.27 4.24 -0.29
CA ALA A 95 13.64 5.61 0.07
C ALA A 95 14.93 5.72 0.88
N LEU A 96 15.09 4.93 1.96
CA LEU A 96 16.32 4.96 2.76
C LEU A 96 17.56 4.56 1.94
N ARG A 97 17.42 3.55 1.08
CA ARG A 97 18.50 3.12 0.17
C ARG A 97 18.82 4.18 -0.88
N PHE A 98 17.79 4.78 -1.48
CA PHE A 98 17.94 5.89 -2.42
C PHE A 98 18.75 7.03 -1.81
N TRP A 99 18.42 7.44 -0.59
CA TRP A 99 19.14 8.52 0.08
C TRP A 99 20.56 8.14 0.51
N GLN A 100 20.81 6.88 0.86
CA GLN A 100 22.14 6.39 1.23
C GLN A 100 23.19 6.60 0.13
N HIS A 101 22.79 6.53 -1.14
CA HIS A 101 23.68 6.80 -2.29
C HIS A 101 24.30 8.20 -2.22
N PHE A 102 23.59 9.18 -1.65
CA PHE A 102 24.02 10.59 -1.65
C PHE A 102 24.69 11.02 -0.34
N VAL A 103 24.62 10.22 0.73
CA VAL A 103 25.22 10.55 2.04
C VAL A 103 26.72 10.90 1.95
N PRO A 104 27.56 10.19 1.17
CA PRO A 104 28.98 10.54 1.02
C PRO A 104 29.22 11.96 0.49
N TYR A 105 28.29 12.50 -0.30
CA TYR A 105 28.41 13.80 -0.97
C TYR A 105 27.86 14.97 -0.13
N ALA A 106 27.12 14.69 0.94
CA ALA A 106 26.41 15.72 1.71
C ALA A 106 27.32 16.64 2.55
N GLY A 107 28.60 16.30 2.71
CA GLY A 107 29.58 17.05 3.53
C GLY A 107 30.65 17.82 2.74
N LEU A 108 30.66 17.72 1.41
CA LEU A 108 31.76 18.22 0.56
C LEU A 108 31.83 19.75 0.45
N ASN A 109 30.88 20.48 1.03
CA ASN A 109 30.76 21.93 0.86
C ASN A 109 31.58 22.76 1.86
N ASN A 110 32.24 22.13 2.84
CA ASN A 110 32.78 22.86 3.99
C ASN A 110 34.30 22.99 4.07
N ASN A 111 35.10 22.12 3.45
CA ASN A 111 36.55 22.29 3.36
C ASN A 111 37.10 21.49 2.17
N ASP A 112 37.95 22.15 1.40
CA ASP A 112 38.90 21.62 0.41
C ASP A 112 38.45 21.42 -1.04
N ASP A 113 39.45 21.65 -1.89
CA ASP A 113 39.59 21.64 -3.35
C ASP A 113 39.23 20.27 -3.97
N ILE A 114 38.06 19.73 -3.63
CA ILE A 114 37.58 18.44 -4.14
C ILE A 114 36.96 18.70 -5.51
N ASN A 115 37.73 18.35 -6.55
CA ASN A 115 37.27 18.29 -7.93
C ASN A 115 36.28 17.11 -8.03
N ILE A 116 35.02 17.34 -7.63
CA ILE A 116 33.98 16.30 -7.70
C ILE A 116 33.75 16.00 -9.17
N ASP A 117 33.93 14.74 -9.54
CA ASP A 117 33.70 14.28 -10.90
C ASP A 117 32.19 14.33 -11.21
N GLU A 118 31.80 15.18 -12.15
CA GLU A 118 30.42 15.34 -12.58
C GLU A 118 29.88 14.02 -13.14
N ASP A 119 30.73 13.25 -13.82
CA ASP A 119 30.39 11.93 -14.37
C ASP A 119 30.11 10.92 -13.24
N GLU A 120 30.80 11.04 -12.10
CA GLU A 120 30.56 10.21 -10.91
C GLU A 120 29.21 10.53 -10.27
N ILE A 121 28.89 11.82 -10.07
CA ILE A 121 27.59 12.24 -9.53
C ILE A 121 26.45 11.76 -10.45
N GLU A 122 26.59 11.95 -11.76
CA GLU A 122 25.58 11.52 -12.72
C GLU A 122 25.38 10.00 -12.67
N SER A 123 26.46 9.23 -12.59
CA SER A 123 26.39 7.77 -12.45
C SER A 123 25.68 7.35 -11.16
N VAL A 124 26.00 7.98 -10.02
CA VAL A 124 25.34 7.70 -8.73
C VAL A 124 23.84 8.02 -8.80
N LEU A 125 23.47 9.16 -9.39
CA LEU A 125 22.07 9.54 -9.57
C LEU A 125 21.33 8.53 -10.45
N CYS A 126 21.93 8.14 -11.59
CA CYS A 126 21.34 7.15 -12.49
C CYS A 126 21.09 5.82 -11.78
N ASN A 127 22.09 5.32 -11.05
CA ASN A 127 21.98 4.06 -10.31
C ASN A 127 20.90 4.13 -9.21
N ALA A 128 20.87 5.22 -8.44
CA ALA A 128 19.87 5.40 -7.39
C ALA A 128 18.44 5.47 -7.97
N LEU A 129 18.27 6.17 -9.11
CA LEU A 129 17.00 6.25 -9.83
C LEU A 129 16.57 4.92 -10.42
N GLU A 130 17.51 4.12 -10.93
CA GLU A 130 17.22 2.78 -11.44
C GLU A 130 16.74 1.86 -10.31
N GLU A 131 17.48 1.80 -9.19
CA GLU A 131 17.13 0.97 -8.03
C GLU A 131 15.73 1.30 -7.48
N ILE A 132 15.45 2.57 -7.21
CA ILE A 132 14.14 2.98 -6.68
C ILE A 132 13.01 2.79 -7.69
N SER A 133 13.30 2.93 -8.99
CA SER A 133 12.32 2.66 -10.05
C SER A 133 11.96 1.18 -10.13
N LEU A 134 12.93 0.27 -9.97
CA LEU A 134 12.68 -1.17 -9.92
C LEU A 134 11.81 -1.54 -8.71
N GLU A 135 12.14 -1.00 -7.54
CA GLU A 135 11.33 -1.20 -6.32
C GLU A 135 9.90 -0.68 -6.52
N LYS A 136 9.75 0.49 -7.15
CA LYS A 136 8.45 1.08 -7.45
C LYS A 136 7.63 0.21 -8.41
N GLN A 137 8.22 -0.23 -9.50
CA GLN A 137 7.57 -1.12 -10.47
C GLN A 137 7.16 -2.45 -9.84
N TYR A 138 7.95 -2.95 -8.89
CA TYR A 138 7.59 -4.16 -8.15
C TYR A 138 6.36 -3.95 -7.27
N HIS A 139 6.31 -2.86 -6.51
CA HIS A 139 5.15 -2.52 -5.69
C HIS A 139 3.88 -2.31 -6.53
N GLU A 140 3.99 -1.70 -7.71
CA GLU A 140 2.88 -1.56 -8.66
C GLU A 140 2.32 -2.92 -9.10
N LYS A 141 3.19 -3.92 -9.35
CA LYS A 141 2.75 -5.30 -9.63
C LYS A 141 2.03 -5.92 -8.43
N CYS A 142 2.53 -5.70 -7.21
CA CYS A 142 1.90 -6.21 -6.00
C CYS A 142 0.51 -5.58 -5.76
N LEU A 143 0.36 -4.28 -6.02
CA LEU A 143 -0.94 -3.60 -5.99
C LEU A 143 -1.92 -4.19 -7.00
N LEU A 144 -1.44 -4.48 -8.22
CA LEU A 144 -2.27 -5.11 -9.25
C LEU A 144 -2.75 -6.50 -8.81
N ILE A 145 -1.92 -7.28 -8.11
CA ILE A 145 -2.32 -8.57 -7.51
C ILE A 145 -3.45 -8.38 -6.50
N LEU A 146 -3.39 -7.36 -5.63
CA LEU A 146 -4.47 -7.04 -4.69
C LEU A 146 -5.77 -6.69 -5.43
N VAL A 147 -5.70 -5.82 -6.44
CA VAL A 147 -6.90 -5.45 -7.23
C VAL A 147 -7.51 -6.69 -7.87
N HIS A 148 -6.68 -7.54 -8.49
CA HIS A 148 -7.17 -8.77 -9.12
C HIS A 148 -7.79 -9.74 -8.12
N ALA A 149 -7.23 -9.89 -6.92
CA ALA A 149 -7.80 -10.72 -5.87
C ALA A 149 -9.18 -10.21 -5.43
N LEU A 150 -9.32 -8.89 -5.25
CA LEU A 150 -10.58 -8.26 -4.87
C LEU A 150 -11.63 -8.36 -5.99
N GLN A 151 -11.22 -8.13 -7.23
CA GLN A 151 -12.12 -8.24 -8.38
C GLN A 151 -12.55 -9.69 -8.64
N SER A 152 -11.62 -10.65 -8.58
CA SER A 152 -11.94 -12.05 -8.82
C SER A 152 -12.99 -12.59 -7.84
N PHE A 153 -12.95 -12.14 -6.59
CA PHE A 153 -14.01 -12.43 -5.62
C PHE A 153 -15.36 -11.84 -6.05
N ASN A 154 -15.39 -10.58 -6.48
CA ASN A 154 -16.62 -9.92 -6.92
C ASN A 154 -17.22 -10.59 -8.18
N ASP A 155 -16.37 -11.00 -9.12
CA ASP A 155 -16.78 -11.70 -10.34
C ASP A 155 -17.40 -13.08 -10.04
N GLN A 156 -16.96 -13.75 -8.97
CA GLN A 156 -17.55 -15.03 -8.51
C GLN A 156 -18.93 -14.86 -7.85
N MET A 157 -19.22 -13.67 -7.32
CA MET A 157 -20.43 -13.40 -6.53
C MET A 157 -21.55 -12.70 -7.32
N SER A 158 -21.28 -12.24 -8.54
CA SER A 158 -22.23 -11.46 -9.35
C SER A 158 -22.66 -12.22 -10.60
N GLU A 159 -23.95 -12.59 -10.70
CA GLU A 159 -24.50 -13.24 -11.91
C GLU A 159 -24.64 -12.28 -13.11
N GLU A 160 -24.69 -10.96 -12.92
CA GLU A 160 -24.83 -9.99 -14.02
C GLU A 160 -24.17 -8.63 -13.72
N GLY A 161 -23.21 -8.21 -14.55
CA GLY A 161 -23.11 -6.80 -14.99
C GLY A 161 -22.34 -5.76 -14.16
N MET A 162 -21.73 -6.07 -13.01
CA MET A 162 -21.03 -5.05 -12.21
C MET A 162 -19.54 -4.86 -12.59
N HIS A 163 -19.26 -4.75 -13.88
CA HIS A 163 -17.90 -4.75 -14.45
C HIS A 163 -17.10 -3.44 -14.28
N ASN A 164 -17.68 -2.43 -13.60
CA ASN A 164 -17.21 -1.04 -13.67
C ASN A 164 -16.31 -0.57 -12.50
N ASN A 165 -15.95 -1.44 -11.54
CA ASN A 165 -15.20 -1.01 -10.36
C ASN A 165 -13.67 -1.25 -10.44
N PHE A 166 -13.19 -2.09 -11.35
CA PHE A 166 -11.76 -2.42 -11.44
C PHE A 166 -10.89 -1.20 -11.74
N GLU A 167 -11.28 -0.39 -12.73
CA GLU A 167 -10.55 0.80 -13.12
C GLU A 167 -10.53 1.84 -11.99
N ALA A 168 -11.67 2.04 -11.31
CA ALA A 168 -11.78 2.96 -10.18
C ALA A 168 -10.90 2.52 -8.99
N GLU A 169 -10.91 1.24 -8.64
CA GLU A 169 -10.11 0.67 -7.55
C GLU A 169 -8.61 0.70 -7.88
N THR A 170 -8.25 0.35 -9.12
CA THR A 170 -6.87 0.48 -9.63
C THR A 170 -6.38 1.92 -9.55
N ASN A 171 -7.20 2.88 -10.01
CA ASN A 171 -6.85 4.30 -9.99
C ASN A 171 -6.71 4.83 -8.56
N TYR A 172 -7.61 4.42 -7.66
CA TYR A 172 -7.54 4.78 -6.24
C TYR A 172 -6.25 4.27 -5.59
N LEU A 173 -5.95 2.97 -5.74
CA LEU A 173 -4.76 2.36 -5.14
C LEU A 173 -3.47 2.91 -5.74
N THR A 174 -3.43 3.12 -7.06
CA THR A 174 -2.28 3.74 -7.75
C THR A 174 -2.06 5.16 -7.24
N SER A 175 -3.12 5.95 -7.11
CA SER A 175 -3.01 7.31 -6.56
C SER A 175 -2.51 7.29 -5.12
N LYS A 176 -3.06 6.41 -4.27
CA LYS A 176 -2.61 6.23 -2.88
C LYS A 176 -1.14 5.84 -2.81
N TYR A 177 -0.69 4.96 -3.70
CA TYR A 177 0.70 4.57 -3.76
C TYR A 177 1.61 5.73 -4.17
N GLN A 178 1.23 6.53 -5.17
CA GLN A 178 2.00 7.72 -5.56
C GLN A 178 2.12 8.73 -4.41
N TRP A 179 1.06 8.89 -3.61
CA TRP A 179 1.09 9.68 -2.38
C TRP A 179 2.04 9.10 -1.33
N ILE A 180 2.02 7.79 -1.09
CA ILE A 180 2.97 7.10 -0.21
C ILE A 180 4.41 7.35 -0.68
N VAL A 181 4.71 7.09 -1.95
CA VAL A 181 6.06 7.29 -2.52
C VAL A 181 6.56 8.71 -2.27
N SER A 182 5.73 9.70 -2.59
CA SER A 182 6.08 11.12 -2.42
C SER A 182 6.26 11.46 -0.94
N SER A 183 5.34 11.03 -0.08
CA SER A 183 5.37 11.30 1.36
C SER A 183 6.61 10.68 2.02
N VAL A 184 6.87 9.40 1.74
CA VAL A 184 8.00 8.66 2.30
C VAL A 184 9.32 9.28 1.83
N LEU A 185 9.48 9.60 0.55
CA LEU A 185 10.69 10.26 0.04
C LEU A 185 10.96 11.59 0.76
N MET A 186 9.92 12.42 0.93
CA MET A 186 10.05 13.72 1.58
C MET A 186 10.31 13.62 3.08
N THR A 187 9.74 12.63 3.77
CA THR A 187 9.90 12.44 5.21
C THR A 187 11.19 11.72 5.58
N THR A 188 11.76 10.95 4.66
CA THR A 188 13.04 10.23 4.85
C THR A 188 14.26 11.01 4.37
N LEU A 189 14.06 12.21 3.82
CA LEU A 189 15.16 13.08 3.37
C LEU A 189 16.18 13.28 4.51
N PRO A 190 17.46 12.88 4.32
CA PRO A 190 18.46 13.03 5.36
C PRO A 190 18.69 14.50 5.70
N ARG A 191 18.82 14.82 6.99
CA ARG A 191 19.06 16.18 7.50
C ARG A 191 20.34 16.84 6.97
N VAL A 192 21.26 16.04 6.44
CA VAL A 192 22.52 16.51 5.83
C VAL A 192 22.27 17.22 4.50
N PHE A 193 21.14 16.96 3.84
CA PHE A 193 20.67 17.77 2.73
C PHE A 193 19.94 18.99 3.31
N PRO A 194 20.31 20.22 2.92
CA PRO A 194 19.56 21.40 3.35
C PRO A 194 18.10 21.23 2.92
N GLY A 195 17.18 21.41 3.88
CA GLY A 195 15.75 21.36 3.59
C GLY A 195 15.41 22.34 2.47
N LEU A 196 14.59 21.88 1.52
CA LEU A 196 13.95 22.71 0.49
C LEU A 196 13.40 24.02 1.05
#